data_AF-A0A968D8T5-F1
#
_entry.id   AF-A0A968D8T5-F1
#
_cell.length_a   1.000
_cell.length_b   1.000
_cell.length_c   1.000
_cell.angle_alpha   90.00
_cell.angle_beta   90.00
_cell.angle_gamma   90.00
#
_symmetry.space_group_name_H-M   'P 1'
#
loop_
_entity.id
_entity.type
_entity.pdbx_description
1 polymer ?
#
loop_
_entity_poly.entity_id
_entity_poly.type
_entity_poly.pdbx_seq_one_letter_code
_entity_poly.pdbx_strand_id
1 'polypeptide(L)'
;MTFLFIAGFLVSGLFEPNYGQSVIRGPYLQLGTPTSVVVKWRTDQDADSRVRYGSSLSNLNESTVGSGSTTEHEVALTGLSPDTKYYYAIGTSSTTLAGGDEKHFFITSPNPGTKKPTRIWILGDSGTKDEKARAVRDAYYNFTGNRHTDLWLMLGDNAYGRGEDEEYQMAVFEDMYEEMLQKSVLWPTLGNHDIKTDSSPGPFPYHDIFTLPTNGEAGGLASGTEDYYSFEYANIHFVCLNSTSTKFIKEGSAMLSWLEADLAANNQDWTIAFWHHPAYSKGSHDSDDEGLLVRMRELAVPILEDYGIDLMLSGHSHSYERSFLIDRHYGESNTLTSDMILDEGDGRPDGDGAYRKASLGPTPHEGSIYIVNGSSGKTSGGSLDHPIMITSLKTLGSLVFDINDNQLDATFIDSNGETRDYFTIIKGDLNVGPSTQMIKVSGDGQTAPVGATLPEPLVVEVQDADNKPVGGVAVTFEITSGNGSLSERQPRITSSNGRASATLILGDTGGDVIVMASASGLSGSPQTFTATATVDNEPPAPPMNVRIETSEE
;
A
#
# COMPACT_ATOMS: atom_id res chain seq x y z
N MET A 1 -19.89 51.05 78.21
CA MET A 1 -19.19 49.78 77.95
C MET A 1 -19.17 49.59 76.45
N THR A 2 -18.06 49.95 75.83
CA THR A 2 -17.89 49.96 74.38
C THR A 2 -16.98 48.80 74.03
N PHE A 3 -17.49 47.80 73.30
CA PHE A 3 -16.71 46.65 72.89
C PHE A 3 -15.99 46.95 71.58
N LEU A 4 -14.66 46.79 71.62
CA LEU A 4 -13.73 46.92 70.51
C LEU A 4 -13.71 45.60 69.73
N PHE A 5 -14.10 45.62 68.46
CA PHE A 5 -13.90 44.48 67.55
C PHE A 5 -12.50 44.58 66.92
N ILE A 6 -11.65 43.59 67.18
CA ILE A 6 -10.37 43.41 66.49
C ILE A 6 -10.65 42.54 65.26
N ALA A 7 -10.42 43.09 64.07
CA ALA A 7 -10.43 42.34 62.82
C ALA A 7 -9.09 41.59 62.66
N GLY A 8 -9.12 40.27 62.72
CA GLY A 8 -8.00 39.41 62.33
C GLY A 8 -8.05 39.14 60.83
N PHE A 9 -7.06 39.62 60.09
CA PHE A 9 -6.81 39.18 58.71
C PHE A 9 -6.24 37.76 58.73
N LEU A 10 -7.05 36.77 58.35
CA LEU A 10 -6.58 35.45 57.95
C LEU A 10 -6.12 35.56 56.49
N VAL A 11 -4.81 35.59 56.27
CA VAL A 11 -4.23 35.33 54.95
C VAL A 11 -4.35 33.84 54.70
N SER A 12 -5.43 33.41 54.03
CA SER A 12 -5.50 32.08 53.44
C SER A 12 -4.57 32.07 52.23
N GLY A 13 -3.36 31.54 52.41
CA GLY A 13 -2.51 31.16 51.29
C GLY A 13 -3.25 30.14 50.45
N LEU A 14 -3.70 30.56 49.26
CA LEU A 14 -4.10 29.64 48.21
C LEU A 14 -2.83 28.89 47.80
N PHE A 15 -2.68 27.66 48.28
CA PHE A 15 -1.76 26.71 47.68
C PHE A 15 -2.36 26.35 46.32
N GLU A 16 -1.95 27.06 45.27
CA GLU A 16 -2.03 26.55 43.91
C GLU A 16 -1.18 25.26 43.88
N PRO A 17 -1.76 24.08 43.61
CA PRO A 17 -0.95 22.88 43.42
C PRO A 17 -0.01 23.12 42.25
N ASN A 18 1.29 23.03 42.51
CA ASN A 18 2.32 23.09 41.49
C ASN A 18 2.27 21.78 40.70
N TYR A 19 1.39 21.69 39.70
CA TYR A 19 1.40 20.57 38.77
C TYR A 19 2.74 20.63 38.02
N GLY A 20 3.56 19.58 38.20
CA GLY A 20 4.79 19.45 37.42
C GLY A 20 4.45 19.32 35.93
N GLN A 21 5.34 19.83 35.08
CA GLN A 21 5.17 19.78 33.62
C GLN A 21 4.82 18.35 33.14
N SER A 22 3.86 18.26 32.23
CA SER A 22 3.36 16.99 31.70
C SER A 22 3.46 16.92 30.18
N VAL A 23 3.62 15.71 29.64
CA VAL A 23 3.57 15.46 28.19
C VAL A 23 2.13 15.22 27.79
N ILE A 24 1.63 16.01 26.85
CA ILE A 24 0.26 15.94 26.34
C ILE A 24 0.18 15.42 24.90
N ARG A 25 1.32 15.27 24.22
CA ARG A 25 1.45 14.57 22.93
C ARG A 25 2.82 13.91 22.84
N GLY A 26 2.87 12.65 22.41
CA GLY A 26 4.12 11.95 22.14
C GLY A 26 4.80 11.32 23.38
N PRO A 27 6.10 11.01 23.30
CA PRO A 27 7.01 11.34 22.21
C PRO A 27 6.71 10.56 20.92
N TYR A 28 7.14 11.12 19.79
CA TYR A 28 7.03 10.49 18.47
C TYR A 28 8.25 10.77 17.59
N LEU A 29 8.55 9.84 16.68
CA LEU A 29 9.74 9.84 15.84
C LEU A 29 9.43 10.31 14.42
N GLN A 30 10.27 11.20 13.88
CA GLN A 30 10.14 11.82 12.56
C GLN A 30 11.50 11.84 11.86
N LEU A 31 11.50 12.00 10.54
CA LEU A 31 12.70 12.22 9.72
C LEU A 31 13.89 11.30 10.08
N GLY A 32 13.65 10.00 10.05
CA GLY A 32 14.67 8.98 10.33
C GLY A 32 15.61 8.79 9.14
N THR A 33 16.91 8.84 9.39
CA THR A 33 17.97 8.60 8.40
C THR A 33 18.98 7.58 8.94
N PRO A 34 19.99 7.18 8.16
CA PRO A 34 21.06 6.33 8.69
C PRO A 34 21.85 6.95 9.85
N THR A 35 21.84 8.27 9.98
CA THR A 35 22.70 8.97 10.95
C THR A 35 21.96 9.97 11.82
N SER A 36 20.63 10.06 11.69
CA SER A 36 19.81 10.98 12.46
C SER A 36 18.37 10.50 12.66
N VAL A 37 17.70 11.07 13.66
CA VAL A 37 16.25 10.99 13.83
C VAL A 37 15.77 12.25 14.54
N VAL A 38 14.56 12.71 14.24
CA VAL A 38 13.90 13.81 14.95
C VAL A 38 12.95 13.23 16.00
N VAL A 39 13.07 13.69 17.24
CA VAL A 39 12.17 13.33 18.34
C VAL A 39 11.29 14.54 18.66
N LYS A 40 9.97 14.36 18.62
CA LYS A 40 8.99 15.41 18.92
C LYS A 40 8.08 15.04 20.08
N TRP A 41 7.63 16.04 20.83
CA TRP A 41 6.60 15.91 21.87
C TRP A 41 5.98 17.27 22.19
N ARG A 42 4.82 17.25 22.85
CA ARG A 42 4.15 18.46 23.35
C ARG A 42 4.01 18.43 24.86
N THR A 43 4.22 19.56 25.52
CA THR A 43 3.95 19.76 26.94
C THR A 43 2.80 20.72 27.20
N ASP A 44 2.22 20.64 28.40
CA ASP A 44 1.15 21.52 28.89
C ASP A 44 1.63 22.96 29.23
N GLN A 45 2.93 23.13 29.46
CA GLN A 45 3.58 24.40 29.77
C GLN A 45 4.90 24.52 29.03
N ASP A 46 5.39 25.74 28.84
CA ASP A 46 6.71 26.00 28.26
C ASP A 46 7.82 25.33 29.09
N ALA A 47 8.73 24.59 28.44
CA ALA A 47 10.05 24.31 29.00
C ALA A 47 11.15 24.17 27.93
N ASP A 48 12.38 24.08 28.41
CA ASP A 48 13.52 23.67 27.59
C ASP A 48 13.44 22.19 27.20
N SER A 49 13.93 21.88 26.01
CA SER A 49 13.88 20.53 25.44
C SER A 49 15.19 19.78 25.69
N ARG A 50 15.10 18.51 26.10
CA ARG A 50 16.24 17.59 26.14
C ARG A 50 15.83 16.19 25.75
N VAL A 51 16.68 15.54 24.96
CA VAL A 51 16.63 14.10 24.69
C VAL A 51 17.92 13.47 25.20
N ARG A 52 17.82 12.44 26.06
CA ARG A 52 18.92 11.53 26.40
C ARG A 52 18.78 10.25 25.60
N TYR A 53 19.88 9.70 25.09
CA TYR A 53 19.83 8.49 24.28
C TYR A 53 21.11 7.66 24.40
N GLY A 54 21.05 6.40 23.99
CA GLY A 54 22.18 5.47 24.01
C GLY A 54 21.82 4.10 23.44
N SER A 55 22.82 3.32 23.04
CA SER A 55 22.64 1.98 22.47
C SER A 55 22.31 0.90 23.52
N SER A 56 22.29 1.26 24.80
CA SER A 56 21.94 0.40 25.93
C SER A 56 20.93 1.09 26.83
N LEU A 57 19.85 0.37 27.17
CA LEU A 57 18.81 0.88 28.06
C LEU A 57 19.35 1.31 29.43
N SER A 58 20.33 0.59 29.97
CA SER A 58 20.96 0.93 31.25
C SER A 58 21.90 2.14 31.18
N ASN A 59 22.17 2.68 29.99
CA ASN A 59 23.15 3.75 29.79
C ASN A 59 22.77 4.69 28.62
N LEU A 60 21.92 5.68 28.92
CA LEU A 60 21.62 6.80 28.02
C LEU A 60 22.66 7.92 28.18
N ASN A 61 23.88 7.66 27.68
CA ASN A 61 25.05 8.49 27.92
C ASN A 61 25.16 9.71 27.00
N GLU A 62 24.41 9.75 25.90
CA GLU A 62 24.37 10.89 24.99
C GLU A 62 23.18 11.80 25.29
N SER A 63 23.29 13.08 24.95
CA SER A 63 22.12 13.97 24.98
C SER A 63 22.20 15.17 24.05
N THR A 64 21.05 15.55 23.51
CA THR A 64 20.86 16.76 22.72
C THR A 64 19.85 17.66 23.41
N VAL A 65 20.06 18.97 23.34
CA VAL A 65 19.13 19.98 23.88
C VAL A 65 18.54 20.81 22.75
N GLY A 66 17.27 21.15 22.86
CA GLY A 66 16.61 22.09 21.95
C GLY A 66 16.95 23.54 22.29
N SER A 67 16.57 24.45 21.41
CA SER A 67 16.75 25.89 21.62
C SER A 67 15.54 26.52 22.30
N GLY A 68 15.78 27.26 23.38
CA GLY A 68 14.74 28.05 24.04
C GLY A 68 13.72 27.20 24.81
N SER A 69 12.66 27.87 25.25
CA SER A 69 11.53 27.26 25.95
C SER A 69 10.32 27.24 25.01
N THR A 70 9.59 26.13 24.96
CA THR A 70 8.46 25.91 24.05
C THR A 70 7.50 24.87 24.64
N THR A 71 6.27 24.81 24.13
CA THR A 71 5.36 23.68 24.31
C THR A 71 5.47 22.63 23.21
N GLU A 72 5.91 23.04 22.01
CA GLU A 72 6.14 22.15 20.85
C GLU A 72 7.63 21.86 20.75
N HIS A 73 8.05 20.69 21.19
CA HIS A 73 9.45 20.32 21.24
C HIS A 73 9.82 19.51 20.00
N GLU A 74 10.91 19.89 19.36
CA GLU A 74 11.51 19.18 18.24
C GLU A 74 13.03 19.14 18.43
N VAL A 75 13.60 17.93 18.51
CA VAL A 75 15.03 17.74 18.75
C VAL A 75 15.59 16.71 17.78
N ALA A 76 16.49 17.16 16.90
CA ALA A 76 17.23 16.29 16.00
C ALA A 76 18.43 15.65 16.71
N LEU A 77 18.47 14.32 16.72
CA LEU A 77 19.64 13.53 17.11
C LEU A 77 20.46 13.27 15.85
N THR A 78 21.75 13.57 15.86
CA THR A 78 22.64 13.43 14.69
C THR A 78 23.94 12.72 15.07
N GLY A 79 24.71 12.27 14.07
CA GLY A 79 25.95 11.53 14.30
C GLY A 79 25.73 10.10 14.80
N LEU A 80 24.53 9.55 14.56
CA LEU A 80 24.18 8.18 14.93
C LEU A 80 24.82 7.17 13.98
N SER A 81 24.97 5.93 14.43
CA SER A 81 25.41 4.83 13.57
C SER A 81 24.22 4.25 12.79
N PRO A 82 24.37 3.93 11.49
CA PRO A 82 23.34 3.24 10.71
C PRO A 82 22.93 1.90 11.29
N ASP A 83 21.71 1.46 11.00
CA ASP A 83 21.14 0.16 11.40
C ASP A 83 21.38 -0.21 12.88
N THR A 84 21.24 0.78 13.76
CA THR A 84 21.59 0.65 15.18
C THR A 84 20.41 1.02 16.05
N LYS A 85 20.10 0.15 17.02
CA LYS A 85 19.07 0.40 18.02
C LYS A 85 19.57 1.37 19.09
N TYR A 86 18.80 2.43 19.34
CA TYR A 86 19.00 3.38 20.44
C TYR A 86 17.74 3.45 21.30
N TYR A 87 17.94 3.52 22.61
CA TYR A 87 16.88 3.87 23.56
C TYR A 87 16.93 5.37 23.82
N TYR A 88 15.79 5.98 24.16
CA TYR A 88 15.73 7.41 24.44
C TYR A 88 14.79 7.78 25.59
N ALA A 89 15.02 8.95 26.16
CA ALA A 89 14.17 9.60 27.15
C ALA A 89 14.07 11.10 26.83
N ILE A 90 12.86 11.64 26.86
CA ILE A 90 12.57 13.06 26.66
C ILE A 90 12.38 13.78 28.00
N GLY A 91 12.60 15.09 27.99
CA GLY A 91 12.24 15.95 29.11
C GLY A 91 12.91 17.30 29.02
N THR A 92 13.24 17.85 30.18
CA THR A 92 13.95 19.13 30.33
C THR A 92 15.42 18.90 30.67
N SER A 93 16.20 19.98 30.81
CA SER A 93 17.59 19.86 31.30
C SER A 93 17.68 19.19 32.66
N SER A 94 16.65 19.32 33.51
CA SER A 94 16.63 18.85 34.90
C SER A 94 15.78 17.60 35.15
N THR A 95 14.75 17.35 34.34
CA THR A 95 13.74 16.31 34.62
C THR A 95 13.48 15.45 33.39
N THR A 96 13.39 14.13 33.57
CA THR A 96 12.85 13.23 32.54
C THR A 96 11.33 13.23 32.62
N LEU A 97 10.66 13.44 31.49
CA LEU A 97 9.20 13.45 31.40
C LEU A 97 8.64 12.12 30.88
N ALA A 98 9.30 11.49 29.92
CA ALA A 98 8.94 10.16 29.39
C ALA A 98 10.15 9.42 28.81
N GLY A 99 10.05 8.10 28.68
CA GLY A 99 11.10 7.22 28.14
C GLY A 99 12.16 6.78 29.14
N GLY A 100 13.24 6.19 28.62
CA GLY A 100 14.23 5.47 29.42
C GLY A 100 13.77 4.07 29.82
N ASP A 101 12.94 3.45 28.98
CA ASP A 101 12.39 2.10 29.14
C ASP A 101 12.48 1.32 27.82
N GLU A 102 11.95 0.10 27.79
CA GLU A 102 11.99 -0.77 26.61
C GLU A 102 11.07 -0.34 25.46
N LYS A 103 10.10 0.55 25.71
CA LYS A 103 9.11 1.01 24.73
C LYS A 103 9.63 2.16 23.88
N HIS A 104 10.52 2.98 24.45
CA HIS A 104 11.06 4.17 23.81
C HIS A 104 12.43 3.89 23.19
N PHE A 105 12.42 3.46 21.93
CA PHE A 105 13.63 3.20 21.17
C PHE A 105 13.44 3.63 19.73
N PHE A 106 14.50 3.60 18.94
CA PHE A 106 14.40 3.63 17.49
C PHE A 106 15.54 2.80 16.92
N ILE A 107 15.40 2.39 15.66
CA ILE A 107 16.50 1.81 14.89
C ILE A 107 16.77 2.79 13.75
N THR A 108 17.98 3.32 13.67
CA THR A 108 18.38 4.18 12.54
C THR A 108 18.25 3.42 11.23
N SER A 109 17.92 4.14 10.15
CA SER A 109 17.77 3.50 8.85
C SER A 109 19.08 2.78 8.45
N PRO A 110 19.01 1.65 7.74
CA PRO A 110 20.18 1.12 7.06
C PRO A 110 20.68 2.12 6.02
N ASN A 111 21.95 2.04 5.66
CA ASN A 111 22.46 2.84 4.53
C ASN A 111 21.68 2.51 3.24
N PRO A 112 21.42 3.48 2.37
CA PRO A 112 20.81 3.25 1.07
C PRO A 112 21.52 2.13 0.28
N GLY A 113 20.74 1.28 -0.39
CA GLY A 113 21.21 0.08 -1.09
C GLY A 113 21.48 -1.14 -0.19
N THR A 114 21.32 -1.03 1.14
CA THR A 114 21.50 -2.18 2.04
C THR A 114 20.33 -3.15 1.88
N LYS A 115 20.62 -4.39 1.50
CA LYS A 115 19.61 -5.46 1.45
C LYS A 115 19.35 -5.99 2.86
N LYS A 116 18.24 -5.58 3.46
CA LYS A 116 17.82 -5.97 4.80
C LYS A 116 16.32 -6.31 4.79
N PRO A 117 15.89 -7.40 5.47
CA PRO A 117 14.48 -7.62 5.74
C PRO A 117 13.85 -6.37 6.36
N THR A 118 12.88 -5.79 5.67
CA THR A 118 12.23 -4.53 6.04
C THR A 118 10.73 -4.75 6.09
N ARG A 119 10.09 -4.45 7.22
CA ARG A 119 8.63 -4.48 7.40
C ARG A 119 8.06 -3.08 7.39
N ILE A 120 7.06 -2.88 6.56
CA ILE A 120 6.36 -1.60 6.39
C ILE A 120 4.88 -1.80 6.70
N TRP A 121 4.34 -0.98 7.60
CA TRP A 121 2.89 -0.92 7.85
C TRP A 121 2.26 0.24 7.11
N ILE A 122 1.13 0.03 6.45
CA ILE A 122 0.52 1.01 5.55
C ILE A 122 -0.95 1.18 5.92
N LEU A 123 -1.32 2.42 6.25
CA LEU A 123 -2.65 2.84 6.63
C LEU A 123 -3.15 3.91 5.67
N GLY A 124 -4.40 3.82 5.21
CA GLY A 124 -5.05 4.93 4.52
C GLY A 124 -6.38 5.25 5.20
N ASP A 125 -6.72 6.54 5.31
CA ASP A 125 -8.03 6.97 5.80
C ASP A 125 -8.28 6.50 7.25
N SER A 126 -7.21 6.48 8.06
CA SER A 126 -7.21 5.98 9.43
C SER A 126 -7.71 7.00 10.45
N GLY A 127 -7.98 8.25 10.05
CA GLY A 127 -8.21 9.37 10.96
C GLY A 127 -9.56 9.40 11.69
N THR A 128 -10.30 8.28 11.74
CA THR A 128 -11.70 8.26 12.19
C THR A 128 -11.86 8.35 13.70
N LYS A 129 -10.78 8.15 14.47
CA LYS A 129 -10.68 8.15 15.95
C LYS A 129 -11.62 7.19 16.69
N ASP A 130 -12.25 6.27 15.97
CA ASP A 130 -13.28 5.38 16.48
C ASP A 130 -12.78 3.94 16.69
N GLU A 131 -13.67 3.07 17.15
CA GLU A 131 -13.35 1.67 17.44
C GLU A 131 -12.95 0.88 16.20
N LYS A 132 -13.31 1.34 15.00
CA LYS A 132 -12.94 0.68 13.74
C LYS A 132 -11.47 0.90 13.43
N ALA A 133 -10.98 2.13 13.53
CA ALA A 133 -9.55 2.42 13.39
C ALA A 133 -8.72 1.67 14.44
N ARG A 134 -9.21 1.63 15.70
CA ARG A 134 -8.55 0.84 16.77
C ARG A 134 -8.54 -0.66 16.46
N ALA A 135 -9.61 -1.22 15.90
CA ALA A 135 -9.63 -2.63 15.52
C ALA A 135 -8.62 -2.95 14.40
N VAL A 136 -8.46 -2.06 13.41
CA VAL A 136 -7.42 -2.19 12.37
C VAL A 136 -6.02 -2.13 12.97
N ARG A 137 -5.75 -1.17 13.87
CA ARG A 137 -4.50 -1.10 14.63
C ARG A 137 -4.23 -2.40 15.40
N ASP A 138 -5.19 -2.86 16.17
CA ASP A 138 -5.03 -4.03 17.05
C ASP A 138 -4.78 -5.31 16.22
N ALA A 139 -5.45 -5.45 15.07
CA ALA A 139 -5.18 -6.51 14.12
C ALA A 139 -3.74 -6.49 13.62
N TYR A 140 -3.21 -5.32 13.26
CA TYR A 140 -1.81 -5.18 12.88
C TYR A 140 -0.85 -5.51 14.03
N TYR A 141 -1.11 -5.01 15.24
CA TYR A 141 -0.25 -5.30 16.41
C TYR A 141 -0.20 -6.79 16.72
N ASN A 142 -1.33 -7.49 16.59
CA ASN A 142 -1.39 -8.95 16.73
C ASN A 142 -0.61 -9.66 15.61
N PHE A 143 -0.77 -9.22 14.36
CA PHE A 143 -0.05 -9.80 13.22
C PHE A 143 1.47 -9.61 13.32
N THR A 144 1.90 -8.41 13.71
CA THR A 144 3.32 -8.07 13.76
C THR A 144 4.01 -8.69 14.97
N GLY A 145 3.30 -8.83 16.09
CA GLY A 145 3.81 -9.43 17.32
C GLY A 145 5.12 -8.77 17.76
N ASN A 146 6.18 -9.57 17.87
CA ASN A 146 7.50 -9.08 18.26
C ASN A 146 8.38 -8.63 17.09
N ARG A 147 7.91 -8.79 15.84
CA ARG A 147 8.67 -8.31 14.68
C ARG A 147 8.60 -6.78 14.67
N HIS A 148 9.77 -6.15 14.60
CA HIS A 148 9.84 -4.70 14.53
C HIS A 148 9.18 -4.22 13.23
N THR A 149 8.46 -3.10 13.33
CA THR A 149 7.94 -2.35 12.18
C THR A 149 9.01 -1.33 11.84
N ASP A 150 9.73 -1.51 10.74
CA ASP A 150 10.90 -0.68 10.44
C ASP A 150 10.49 0.76 10.10
N LEU A 151 9.38 0.91 9.38
CA LEU A 151 8.71 2.18 9.13
C LEU A 151 7.22 1.96 8.83
N TRP A 152 6.45 3.04 8.79
CA TRP A 152 5.03 2.97 8.47
C TRP A 152 4.55 4.21 7.73
N LEU A 153 3.55 4.02 6.86
CA LEU A 153 3.02 5.01 5.95
C LEU A 153 1.57 5.33 6.31
N MET A 154 1.22 6.61 6.19
CA MET A 154 -0.17 7.05 6.21
C MET A 154 -0.53 7.69 4.87
N LEU A 155 -1.55 7.16 4.19
CA LEU A 155 -1.95 7.50 2.83
C LEU A 155 -2.93 8.69 2.77
N GLY A 156 -2.91 9.56 3.78
CA GLY A 156 -3.74 10.76 3.86
C GLY A 156 -5.09 10.54 4.54
N ASP A 157 -5.77 11.65 4.80
CA ASP A 157 -6.93 11.74 5.69
C ASP A 157 -6.60 11.18 7.08
N ASN A 158 -5.48 11.66 7.61
CA ASN A 158 -4.90 11.20 8.87
C ASN A 158 -5.71 11.70 10.08
N ALA A 159 -6.48 12.77 9.89
CA ALA A 159 -7.47 13.27 10.82
C ALA A 159 -8.77 13.68 10.10
N TYR A 160 -9.91 13.12 10.52
CA TYR A 160 -11.20 13.46 9.90
C TYR A 160 -11.91 14.65 10.53
N GLY A 161 -12.48 15.43 9.62
CA GLY A 161 -13.36 16.57 9.84
C GLY A 161 -12.82 17.74 9.04
N ARG A 162 -11.80 18.41 9.57
CA ARG A 162 -11.13 19.56 8.94
C ARG A 162 -9.60 19.52 8.97
N GLY A 163 -9.00 18.52 9.62
CA GLY A 163 -7.54 18.43 9.77
C GLY A 163 -7.01 19.33 10.88
N GLU A 164 -7.86 19.62 11.88
CA GLU A 164 -7.49 20.49 13.00
C GLU A 164 -6.54 19.76 13.97
N ASP A 165 -5.77 20.53 14.74
CA ASP A 165 -4.80 19.96 15.69
C ASP A 165 -5.45 19.03 16.74
N GLU A 166 -6.66 19.35 17.20
CA GLU A 166 -7.44 18.49 18.12
C GLU A 166 -7.90 17.19 17.44
N GLU A 167 -8.21 17.23 16.14
CA GLU A 167 -8.58 16.04 15.40
C GLU A 167 -7.38 15.10 15.24
N TYR A 168 -6.20 15.65 14.97
CA TYR A 168 -4.94 14.91 14.99
C TYR A 168 -4.61 14.34 16.36
N GLN A 169 -4.79 15.14 17.43
CA GLN A 169 -4.59 14.70 18.80
C GLN A 169 -5.36 13.40 19.07
N MET A 170 -6.66 13.39 18.76
CA MET A 170 -7.52 12.22 18.97
C MET A 170 -7.24 11.08 18.01
N ALA A 171 -6.95 11.38 16.73
CA ALA A 171 -6.85 10.37 15.68
C ALA A 171 -5.47 9.69 15.63
N VAL A 172 -4.44 10.28 16.23
CA VAL A 172 -3.06 9.79 16.15
C VAL A 172 -2.44 9.55 17.52
N PHE A 173 -2.72 10.42 18.50
CA PHE A 173 -1.94 10.51 19.74
C PHE A 173 -2.69 10.15 21.03
N GLU A 174 -3.98 9.83 20.97
CA GLU A 174 -4.79 9.48 22.15
C GLU A 174 -5.54 8.16 21.96
N ASP A 175 -5.03 7.10 22.58
CA ASP A 175 -5.51 5.72 22.42
C ASP A 175 -5.59 5.32 20.93
N MET A 176 -4.53 5.64 20.20
CA MET A 176 -4.37 5.24 18.82
C MET A 176 -2.98 4.67 18.58
N TYR A 177 -1.98 5.44 18.16
CA TYR A 177 -0.72 4.89 17.66
C TYR A 177 0.50 5.17 18.54
N GLU A 178 0.33 5.59 19.80
CA GLU A 178 1.43 6.01 20.68
C GLU A 178 2.52 4.94 20.81
N GLU A 179 2.13 3.66 20.90
CA GLU A 179 3.10 2.56 20.96
C GLU A 179 3.99 2.47 19.72
N MET A 180 3.44 2.73 18.52
CA MET A 180 4.20 2.71 17.27
C MET A 180 5.03 3.97 17.11
N LEU A 181 4.45 5.13 17.42
CA LEU A 181 5.09 6.44 17.32
C LEU A 181 6.36 6.54 18.19
N GLN A 182 6.38 5.84 19.32
CA GLN A 182 7.53 5.78 20.24
C GLN A 182 8.68 4.89 19.73
N LYS A 183 8.46 4.07 18.68
CA LYS A 183 9.45 3.08 18.23
C LYS A 183 9.75 3.03 16.74
N SER A 184 8.89 3.59 15.90
CA SER A 184 8.99 3.51 14.44
C SER A 184 8.62 4.84 13.78
N VAL A 185 9.39 5.23 12.76
CA VAL A 185 9.21 6.51 12.06
C VAL A 185 8.00 6.45 11.13
N LEU A 186 7.08 7.41 11.29
CA LEU A 186 5.89 7.59 10.46
C LEU A 186 6.19 8.51 9.28
N TRP A 187 5.77 8.10 8.08
CA TRP A 187 5.83 8.90 6.85
C TRP A 187 4.42 9.09 6.26
N PRO A 188 3.79 10.25 6.49
CA PRO A 188 2.45 10.53 6.01
C PRO A 188 2.46 11.27 4.66
N THR A 189 1.33 11.20 3.95
CA THR A 189 0.94 12.16 2.90
C THR A 189 -0.27 12.97 3.37
N LEU A 190 -0.48 14.13 2.75
CA LEU A 190 -1.71 14.92 2.88
C LEU A 190 -2.87 14.28 2.11
N GLY A 191 -4.03 14.21 2.75
CA GLY A 191 -5.34 13.97 2.14
C GLY A 191 -6.22 15.21 2.16
N ASN A 192 -7.39 15.12 1.53
CA ASN A 192 -8.28 16.29 1.42
C ASN A 192 -8.91 16.69 2.75
N HIS A 193 -9.02 15.80 3.74
CA HIS A 193 -9.49 16.14 5.08
C HIS A 193 -8.41 16.82 5.93
N ASP A 194 -7.13 16.65 5.61
CA ASP A 194 -6.03 17.27 6.36
C ASP A 194 -5.89 18.78 6.09
N ILE A 195 -6.48 19.27 4.99
CA ILE A 195 -6.31 20.65 4.49
C ILE A 195 -7.59 21.50 4.58
N LYS A 196 -8.62 21.04 5.29
CA LYS A 196 -9.96 21.67 5.37
C LYS A 196 -10.09 22.72 6.49
N THR A 197 -8.98 23.08 7.17
CA THR A 197 -8.96 24.00 8.31
C THR A 197 -9.45 25.41 7.95
N ASP A 198 -9.98 26.15 8.94
CA ASP A 198 -10.40 27.54 8.75
C ASP A 198 -9.22 28.51 8.45
N SER A 199 -7.97 28.07 8.65
CA SER A 199 -6.72 28.80 8.39
C SER A 199 -6.35 28.94 6.89
N SER A 200 -7.27 28.75 5.95
CA SER A 200 -6.97 28.84 4.51
C SER A 200 -6.65 30.27 4.04
N PRO A 201 -5.51 30.52 3.36
CA PRO A 201 -4.38 29.63 3.13
C PRO A 201 -3.23 29.91 4.12
N GLY A 202 -2.96 28.96 5.01
CA GLY A 202 -1.95 29.01 6.06
C GLY A 202 -1.42 27.60 6.33
N PRO A 203 -0.29 27.43 7.06
CA PRO A 203 0.23 26.12 7.37
C PRO A 203 -0.85 25.32 8.12
N PHE A 204 -1.20 24.15 7.57
CA PHE A 204 -2.11 23.21 8.20
C PHE A 204 -1.43 22.55 9.40
N PRO A 205 -2.16 22.13 10.45
CA PRO A 205 -1.60 21.40 11.59
C PRO A 205 -0.70 20.23 11.20
N TYR A 206 -0.97 19.60 10.05
CA TYR A 206 -0.08 18.61 9.42
C TYR A 206 1.40 19.04 9.39
N HIS A 207 1.71 20.26 8.95
CA HIS A 207 3.09 20.75 8.80
C HIS A 207 3.73 21.14 10.14
N ASP A 208 2.93 21.38 11.19
CA ASP A 208 3.46 21.60 12.53
C ASP A 208 3.75 20.26 13.23
N ILE A 209 2.91 19.25 12.95
CA ILE A 209 2.97 17.91 13.56
C ILE A 209 4.09 17.09 12.93
N PHE A 210 4.17 17.01 11.61
CA PHE A 210 5.14 16.17 10.92
C PHE A 210 6.35 16.98 10.46
N THR A 211 7.53 16.39 10.59
CA THR A 211 8.78 16.98 10.07
C THR A 211 9.23 16.12 8.90
N LEU A 212 9.21 16.68 7.70
CA LEU A 212 9.42 15.93 6.45
C LEU A 212 10.63 16.47 5.67
N PRO A 213 11.29 15.65 4.84
CA PRO A 213 12.49 16.06 4.13
C PRO A 213 12.17 17.19 3.15
N THR A 214 13.00 18.23 3.16
CA THR A 214 12.91 19.34 2.18
C THR A 214 14.20 19.52 1.38
N ASN A 215 15.31 19.01 1.90
CA ASN A 215 16.66 19.16 1.37
C ASN A 215 17.25 17.85 0.83
N GLY A 216 16.45 16.78 0.72
CA GLY A 216 16.90 15.43 0.33
C GLY A 216 17.74 14.76 1.43
N GLU A 217 17.62 15.23 2.67
CA GLU A 217 18.41 14.78 3.82
C GLU A 217 18.11 13.33 4.27
N ALA A 218 16.99 12.76 3.81
CA ALA A 218 16.60 11.38 4.06
C ALA A 218 16.82 10.45 2.85
N GLY A 219 17.47 10.91 1.79
CA GLY A 219 17.56 10.22 0.51
C GLY A 219 16.73 10.94 -0.57
N GLY A 220 17.02 10.64 -1.85
CA GLY A 220 16.41 11.33 -2.98
C GLY A 220 16.87 12.79 -3.18
N LEU A 221 16.14 13.54 -4.00
CA LEU A 221 16.44 14.94 -4.31
C LEU A 221 15.61 15.92 -3.46
N ALA A 222 16.21 17.08 -3.16
CA ALA A 222 15.54 18.18 -2.47
C ALA A 222 14.29 18.67 -3.23
N SER A 223 13.12 18.56 -2.61
CA SER A 223 11.85 19.12 -3.10
C SER A 223 11.68 20.60 -2.74
N GLY A 224 12.36 21.07 -1.69
CA GLY A 224 12.22 22.40 -1.11
C GLY A 224 10.90 22.64 -0.38
N THR A 225 10.11 21.59 -0.11
CA THR A 225 8.81 21.66 0.59
C THR A 225 8.47 20.34 1.29
N GLU A 226 7.65 20.39 2.32
CA GLU A 226 7.12 19.22 3.03
C GLU A 226 5.83 18.66 2.38
N ASP A 227 5.28 19.36 1.38
CA ASP A 227 4.07 18.94 0.66
C ASP A 227 4.27 17.62 -0.11
N TYR A 228 5.48 17.39 -0.61
CA TYR A 228 5.90 16.20 -1.37
C TYR A 228 7.41 16.03 -1.20
N TYR A 229 7.86 14.79 -1.08
CA TYR A 229 9.23 14.46 -0.68
C TYR A 229 9.57 13.01 -1.05
N SER A 230 10.84 12.67 -1.00
CA SER A 230 11.34 11.30 -1.13
C SER A 230 12.27 10.95 0.03
N PHE A 231 12.46 9.66 0.26
CA PHE A 231 13.41 9.15 1.25
C PHE A 231 13.84 7.73 0.89
N GLU A 232 14.97 7.31 1.45
CA GLU A 232 15.51 5.97 1.26
C GLU A 232 15.49 5.19 2.59
N TYR A 233 15.13 3.92 2.51
CA TYR A 233 15.29 2.99 3.61
C TYR A 233 15.81 1.67 3.05
N ALA A 234 16.96 1.19 3.54
CA ALA A 234 17.56 -0.04 3.02
C ALA A 234 17.76 0.06 1.48
N ASN A 235 17.31 -0.92 0.70
CA ASN A 235 17.36 -0.91 -0.76
C ASN A 235 16.07 -0.40 -1.43
N ILE A 236 15.33 0.50 -0.76
CA ILE A 236 14.02 0.98 -1.19
C ILE A 236 14.04 2.51 -1.28
N HIS A 237 13.60 3.04 -2.42
CA HIS A 237 13.30 4.45 -2.65
C HIS A 237 11.79 4.69 -2.50
N PHE A 238 11.41 5.62 -1.64
CA PHE A 238 10.04 6.04 -1.44
C PHE A 238 9.80 7.43 -1.98
N VAL A 239 8.64 7.64 -2.61
CA VAL A 239 8.21 8.93 -3.14
C VAL A 239 6.81 9.27 -2.66
N CYS A 240 6.67 10.37 -1.91
CA CYS A 240 5.40 10.91 -1.45
C CYS A 240 4.95 12.07 -2.35
N LEU A 241 3.75 11.98 -2.95
CA LEU A 241 3.19 13.03 -3.81
C LEU A 241 1.99 13.73 -3.19
N ASN A 242 1.84 15.03 -3.46
CA ASN A 242 0.66 15.78 -3.05
C ASN A 242 -0.43 15.74 -4.11
N SER A 243 -1.53 15.04 -3.82
CA SER A 243 -2.65 14.92 -4.74
C SER A 243 -3.83 15.85 -4.46
N THR A 244 -3.73 16.72 -3.44
CA THR A 244 -4.87 17.49 -2.92
C THR A 244 -5.26 18.71 -3.76
N SER A 245 -4.46 19.08 -4.76
CA SER A 245 -4.70 20.27 -5.56
C SER A 245 -4.09 20.18 -6.95
N THR A 246 -4.78 20.80 -7.91
CA THR A 246 -4.32 20.97 -9.31
C THR A 246 -3.06 21.81 -9.44
N LYS A 247 -2.68 22.56 -8.38
CA LYS A 247 -1.38 23.26 -8.30
C LYS A 247 -0.22 22.28 -8.43
N PHE A 248 -0.34 21.11 -7.78
CA PHE A 248 0.69 20.08 -7.72
C PHE A 248 0.63 19.13 -8.91
N ILE A 249 -0.57 18.83 -9.41
CA ILE A 249 -0.78 17.85 -10.49
C ILE A 249 -1.22 18.56 -11.78
N LYS A 250 -0.28 19.24 -12.42
CA LYS A 250 -0.48 19.83 -13.75
C LYS A 250 0.82 19.75 -14.54
N GLU A 251 0.71 19.77 -15.87
CA GLU A 251 1.86 19.79 -16.76
C GLU A 251 2.85 20.92 -16.37
N GLY A 252 4.13 20.56 -16.23
CA GLY A 252 5.20 21.46 -15.82
C GLY A 252 5.09 22.00 -14.38
N SER A 253 4.24 21.41 -13.53
CA SER A 253 4.24 21.73 -12.09
C SER A 253 5.57 21.40 -11.43
N ALA A 254 5.90 22.14 -10.37
CA ALA A 254 7.14 21.92 -9.63
C ALA A 254 7.25 20.49 -9.09
N MET A 255 6.14 19.90 -8.63
CA MET A 255 6.12 18.53 -8.12
C MET A 255 6.42 17.50 -9.21
N LEU A 256 5.80 17.58 -10.38
CA LEU A 256 6.04 16.60 -11.46
C LEU A 256 7.45 16.75 -12.06
N SER A 257 7.96 17.97 -12.20
CA SER A 257 9.35 18.20 -12.63
C SER A 257 10.37 17.69 -11.60
N TRP A 258 10.08 17.84 -10.30
CA TRP A 258 10.91 17.28 -9.24
C TRP A 258 10.84 15.75 -9.23
N LEU A 259 9.64 15.17 -9.40
CA LEU A 259 9.42 13.72 -9.46
C LEU A 259 10.27 13.08 -10.56
N GLU A 260 10.22 13.64 -11.77
CA GLU A 260 11.02 13.14 -12.89
C GLU A 260 12.52 13.19 -12.57
N ALA A 261 13.00 14.30 -11.97
CA ALA A 261 14.41 14.43 -11.61
C ALA A 261 14.84 13.47 -10.47
N ASP A 262 13.99 13.28 -9.47
CA ASP A 262 14.22 12.39 -8.33
C ASP A 262 14.30 10.93 -8.79
N LEU A 263 13.35 10.48 -9.61
CA LEU A 263 13.35 9.15 -10.18
C LEU A 263 14.52 8.92 -11.15
N ALA A 264 14.92 9.95 -11.92
CA ALA A 264 16.12 9.87 -12.76
C ALA A 264 17.42 9.69 -11.97
N ALA A 265 17.43 10.12 -10.70
CA ALA A 265 18.58 9.97 -9.80
C ALA A 265 18.53 8.67 -8.98
N ASN A 266 17.40 7.97 -8.97
CA ASN A 266 17.17 6.77 -8.18
C ASN A 266 17.85 5.54 -8.77
N ASN A 267 18.60 4.82 -7.92
CA ASN A 267 19.27 3.55 -8.25
C ASN A 267 18.94 2.42 -7.24
N GLN A 268 17.89 2.58 -6.41
CA GLN A 268 17.49 1.57 -5.43
C GLN A 268 16.82 0.36 -6.11
N ASP A 269 16.93 -0.82 -5.50
CA ASP A 269 16.30 -2.03 -6.04
C ASP A 269 14.77 -1.89 -6.10
N TRP A 270 14.16 -1.26 -5.09
CA TRP A 270 12.71 -1.09 -5.02
C TRP A 270 12.32 0.39 -5.09
N THR A 271 11.27 0.69 -5.85
CA THR A 271 10.68 2.04 -5.90
C THR A 271 9.20 1.99 -5.56
N ILE A 272 8.79 2.70 -4.51
CA ILE A 272 7.41 2.72 -4.02
C ILE A 272 6.92 4.17 -3.95
N ALA A 273 5.84 4.48 -4.64
CA ALA A 273 5.21 5.79 -4.61
C ALA A 273 3.91 5.75 -3.81
N PHE A 274 3.60 6.83 -3.09
CA PHE A 274 2.35 6.94 -2.36
C PHE A 274 1.80 8.37 -2.33
N TRP A 275 0.47 8.48 -2.32
CA TRP A 275 -0.27 9.74 -2.25
C TRP A 275 -1.72 9.45 -1.83
N HIS A 276 -2.59 10.46 -1.73
CA HIS A 276 -3.96 10.26 -1.25
C HIS A 276 -4.99 9.83 -2.32
N HIS A 277 -5.21 10.62 -3.38
CA HIS A 277 -6.30 10.42 -4.36
C HIS A 277 -5.95 9.40 -5.44
N PRO A 278 -6.64 8.26 -5.56
CA PRO A 278 -6.16 7.15 -6.35
C PRO A 278 -6.26 7.35 -7.87
N ALA A 279 -5.23 6.96 -8.64
CA ALA A 279 -5.27 6.97 -10.10
C ALA A 279 -6.30 6.00 -10.71
N TYR A 280 -6.61 4.91 -10.00
CA TYR A 280 -7.60 3.92 -10.39
C TYR A 280 -8.44 3.51 -9.18
N SER A 281 -9.75 3.67 -9.26
CA SER A 281 -10.72 3.19 -8.28
C SER A 281 -12.14 3.25 -8.84
N LYS A 282 -12.97 2.26 -8.48
CA LYS A 282 -14.43 2.33 -8.58
C LYS A 282 -15.08 2.09 -7.21
N GLY A 283 -14.36 2.40 -6.13
CA GLY A 283 -14.87 2.36 -4.77
C GLY A 283 -15.80 3.55 -4.48
N SER A 284 -15.65 4.18 -3.32
CA SER A 284 -16.45 5.39 -3.04
C SER A 284 -16.07 6.62 -3.84
N HIS A 285 -14.98 6.51 -4.59
CA HIS A 285 -14.53 7.49 -5.56
C HIS A 285 -14.33 6.82 -6.91
N ASP A 286 -14.65 7.55 -7.97
CA ASP A 286 -14.59 7.07 -9.36
C ASP A 286 -13.47 7.79 -10.11
N SER A 287 -12.41 7.05 -10.43
CA SER A 287 -11.23 7.58 -11.13
C SER A 287 -11.49 8.00 -12.59
N ASP A 288 -12.64 7.65 -13.18
CA ASP A 288 -13.02 8.14 -14.52
C ASP A 288 -13.70 9.50 -14.48
N ASP A 289 -14.32 9.87 -13.36
CA ASP A 289 -15.15 11.07 -13.25
C ASP A 289 -14.50 12.18 -12.40
N GLU A 290 -13.57 11.83 -11.50
CA GLU A 290 -13.02 12.77 -10.52
C GLU A 290 -11.69 13.40 -10.96
N GLY A 291 -11.71 14.71 -11.23
CA GLY A 291 -10.61 15.40 -11.90
C GLY A 291 -9.26 15.48 -11.19
N LEU A 292 -9.13 15.12 -9.91
CA LEU A 292 -7.82 14.95 -9.26
C LEU A 292 -7.26 13.54 -9.49
N LEU A 293 -8.12 12.52 -9.41
CA LEU A 293 -7.78 11.12 -9.67
C LEU A 293 -7.38 10.94 -11.15
N VAL A 294 -8.18 11.50 -12.07
CA VAL A 294 -7.88 11.54 -13.51
C VAL A 294 -6.51 12.16 -13.77
N ARG A 295 -6.18 13.28 -13.11
CA ARG A 295 -4.87 13.95 -13.29
C ARG A 295 -3.71 13.14 -12.74
N MET A 296 -3.87 12.44 -11.62
CA MET A 296 -2.83 11.53 -11.13
C MET A 296 -2.56 10.42 -12.15
N ARG A 297 -3.63 9.83 -12.71
CA ARG A 297 -3.53 8.81 -13.77
C ARG A 297 -2.89 9.32 -15.05
N GLU A 298 -3.25 10.52 -15.50
CA GLU A 298 -2.77 11.06 -16.78
C GLU A 298 -1.40 11.73 -16.72
N LEU A 299 -0.97 12.21 -15.55
CA LEU A 299 0.24 13.05 -15.43
C LEU A 299 1.32 12.49 -14.52
N ALA A 300 0.96 11.78 -13.44
CA ALA A 300 1.94 11.22 -12.50
C ALA A 300 2.32 9.78 -12.84
N VAL A 301 1.32 8.93 -13.15
CA VAL A 301 1.55 7.52 -13.50
C VAL A 301 2.51 7.35 -14.69
N PRO A 302 2.41 8.11 -15.79
CA PRO A 302 3.36 7.96 -16.90
C PRO A 302 4.80 8.23 -16.49
N ILE A 303 5.05 9.26 -15.67
CA ILE A 303 6.39 9.58 -15.16
C ILE A 303 6.89 8.43 -14.29
N LEU A 304 6.05 7.89 -13.41
CA LEU A 304 6.44 6.78 -12.54
C LEU A 304 6.81 5.51 -13.36
N GLU A 305 6.02 5.18 -14.38
CA GLU A 305 6.26 4.01 -15.25
C GLU A 305 7.50 4.19 -16.15
N ASP A 306 7.73 5.41 -16.66
CA ASP A 306 8.90 5.78 -17.46
C ASP A 306 10.22 5.62 -16.68
N TYR A 307 10.17 5.55 -15.34
CA TYR A 307 11.32 5.33 -14.47
C TYR A 307 11.23 4.04 -13.64
N GLY A 308 10.34 3.11 -13.99
CA GLY A 308 10.36 1.73 -13.47
C GLY A 308 9.88 1.56 -12.04
N ILE A 309 8.84 2.31 -11.65
CA ILE A 309 8.12 2.14 -10.38
C ILE A 309 7.66 0.69 -10.12
N ASP A 310 7.69 0.26 -8.85
CA ASP A 310 7.20 -1.07 -8.45
C ASP A 310 5.76 -1.06 -7.96
N LEU A 311 5.47 -0.20 -6.98
CA LEU A 311 4.14 -0.08 -6.40
C LEU A 311 3.70 1.37 -6.26
N MET A 312 2.40 1.58 -6.42
CA MET A 312 1.72 2.85 -6.23
C MET A 312 0.60 2.67 -5.21
N LEU A 313 0.65 3.44 -4.12
CA LEU A 313 -0.25 3.31 -2.98
C LEU A 313 -1.13 4.55 -2.85
N SER A 314 -2.41 4.36 -2.58
CA SER A 314 -3.34 5.45 -2.31
C SER A 314 -4.42 5.14 -1.30
N GLY A 315 -5.07 6.17 -0.77
CA GLY A 315 -6.23 6.08 0.12
C GLY A 315 -7.51 6.56 -0.59
N HIS A 316 -8.24 7.46 0.08
CA HIS A 316 -9.39 8.24 -0.37
C HIS A 316 -10.65 7.43 -0.72
N SER A 317 -10.54 6.43 -1.60
CA SER A 317 -11.62 5.48 -1.79
C SER A 317 -11.65 4.52 -0.61
N HIS A 318 -12.74 4.50 0.15
CA HIS A 318 -12.78 3.72 1.40
C HIS A 318 -13.07 2.24 1.15
N SER A 319 -12.13 1.61 0.47
CA SER A 319 -12.07 0.20 0.08
C SER A 319 -10.61 -0.24 0.07
N TYR A 320 -10.40 -1.55 -0.05
CA TYR A 320 -9.14 -2.11 -0.51
C TYR A 320 -9.32 -2.51 -1.97
N GLU A 321 -8.48 -2.02 -2.88
CA GLU A 321 -8.44 -2.44 -4.27
C GLU A 321 -6.99 -2.69 -4.68
N ARG A 322 -6.73 -3.77 -5.42
CA ARG A 322 -5.41 -4.10 -5.95
C ARG A 322 -5.53 -4.43 -7.44
N SER A 323 -4.65 -3.85 -8.24
CA SER A 323 -4.58 -4.14 -9.67
C SER A 323 -3.84 -5.45 -9.98
N PHE A 324 -4.02 -5.93 -11.20
CA PHE A 324 -3.04 -6.77 -11.89
C PHE A 324 -1.67 -6.08 -12.01
N LEU A 325 -0.65 -6.78 -12.51
CA LEU A 325 0.57 -6.11 -12.98
C LEU A 325 0.25 -5.44 -14.32
N ILE A 326 0.26 -4.10 -14.35
CA ILE A 326 -0.16 -3.31 -15.52
C ILE A 326 0.92 -2.34 -15.98
N ASP A 327 0.82 -1.88 -17.22
CA ASP A 327 1.65 -0.83 -17.82
C ASP A 327 0.82 -0.03 -18.83
N ARG A 328 1.04 1.28 -18.92
CA ARG A 328 0.51 2.18 -19.97
C ARG A 328 -1.01 2.36 -20.03
N HIS A 329 -1.76 2.16 -18.95
CA HIS A 329 -3.21 2.40 -18.93
C HIS A 329 -3.59 3.80 -18.41
N TYR A 330 -3.36 4.87 -19.17
CA TYR A 330 -3.58 6.23 -18.66
C TYR A 330 -5.01 6.80 -18.87
N GLY A 331 -5.84 6.11 -19.63
CA GLY A 331 -7.19 6.53 -19.98
C GLY A 331 -8.26 6.06 -19.00
N GLU A 332 -9.52 6.30 -19.35
CA GLU A 332 -10.68 5.78 -18.61
C GLU A 332 -10.69 4.24 -18.58
N SER A 333 -11.42 3.66 -17.64
CA SER A 333 -11.61 2.21 -17.50
C SER A 333 -11.97 1.50 -18.80
N ASN A 334 -12.82 2.11 -19.64
CA ASN A 334 -13.29 1.52 -20.90
C ASN A 334 -12.23 1.48 -22.02
N THR A 335 -11.08 2.15 -21.82
CA THR A 335 -9.96 2.18 -22.77
C THR A 335 -8.92 1.09 -22.51
N LEU A 336 -9.09 0.31 -21.44
CA LEU A 336 -8.21 -0.79 -21.10
C LEU A 336 -8.16 -1.79 -22.25
N THR A 337 -6.94 -2.20 -22.60
CA THR A 337 -6.70 -3.25 -23.59
C THR A 337 -5.91 -4.38 -22.95
N SER A 338 -5.98 -5.58 -23.52
CA SER A 338 -5.24 -6.75 -23.05
C SER A 338 -3.73 -6.51 -22.95
N ASP A 339 -3.18 -5.67 -23.82
CA ASP A 339 -1.73 -5.45 -23.91
C ASP A 339 -1.21 -4.57 -22.76
N MET A 340 -2.11 -3.94 -22.01
CA MET A 340 -1.80 -3.13 -20.82
C MET A 340 -1.78 -3.96 -19.53
N ILE A 341 -2.24 -5.21 -19.56
CA ILE A 341 -2.13 -6.16 -18.45
C ILE A 341 -0.94 -7.08 -18.76
N LEU A 342 0.17 -6.88 -18.06
CA LEU A 342 1.39 -7.65 -18.27
C LEU A 342 1.33 -9.01 -17.57
N ASP A 343 0.65 -9.08 -16.43
CA ASP A 343 0.38 -10.31 -15.71
C ASP A 343 -1.02 -10.25 -15.08
N GLU A 344 -1.93 -11.07 -15.61
CA GLU A 344 -3.32 -11.20 -15.14
C GLU A 344 -3.48 -12.12 -13.92
N GLY A 345 -2.37 -12.67 -13.41
CA GLY A 345 -2.38 -13.60 -12.30
C GLY A 345 -2.65 -12.96 -10.93
N ASP A 346 -2.93 -13.79 -9.93
CA ASP A 346 -3.18 -13.40 -8.54
C ASP A 346 -1.93 -12.94 -7.78
N GLY A 347 -0.76 -13.32 -8.28
CA GLY A 347 0.53 -12.97 -7.68
C GLY A 347 0.84 -13.79 -6.43
N ARG A 348 0.05 -14.82 -6.12
CA ARG A 348 0.22 -15.66 -4.93
C ARG A 348 1.18 -16.80 -5.23
N PRO A 349 2.26 -16.99 -4.45
CA PRO A 349 3.18 -18.10 -4.67
C PRO A 349 2.53 -19.49 -4.71
N ASP A 350 1.42 -19.69 -4.01
CA ASP A 350 0.61 -20.92 -3.95
C ASP A 350 -0.64 -20.89 -4.84
N GLY A 351 -0.89 -19.77 -5.54
CA GLY A 351 -1.91 -19.61 -6.57
C GLY A 351 -1.31 -19.81 -7.96
N ASP A 352 -1.29 -18.74 -8.77
CA ASP A 352 -0.61 -18.74 -10.08
C ASP A 352 0.82 -18.20 -10.02
N GLY A 353 1.42 -18.12 -8.84
CA GLY A 353 2.81 -17.74 -8.67
C GLY A 353 3.00 -16.24 -8.45
N ALA A 354 4.18 -15.88 -7.92
CA ALA A 354 4.54 -14.49 -7.69
C ALA A 354 4.70 -13.72 -9.00
N TYR A 355 4.28 -12.45 -9.01
CA TYR A 355 4.63 -11.52 -10.08
C TYR A 355 6.16 -11.44 -10.24
N ARG A 356 6.63 -11.30 -11.48
CA ARG A 356 8.07 -11.22 -11.77
C ARG A 356 8.40 -9.99 -12.59
N LYS A 357 9.51 -9.36 -12.20
CA LYS A 357 10.18 -8.31 -12.97
C LYS A 357 11.57 -8.78 -13.34
N ALA A 358 11.96 -8.57 -14.58
CA ALA A 358 13.22 -9.09 -15.11
C ALA A 358 14.42 -8.40 -14.47
N SER A 359 14.29 -7.12 -14.17
CA SER A 359 15.37 -6.29 -13.64
C SER A 359 15.29 -6.18 -12.12
N LEU A 360 16.46 -6.12 -11.46
CA LEU A 360 16.52 -5.89 -10.01
C LEU A 360 16.26 -4.42 -9.67
N GLY A 361 16.86 -3.49 -10.41
CA GLY A 361 16.71 -2.04 -10.21
C GLY A 361 15.48 -1.45 -10.91
N PRO A 362 15.36 -0.12 -10.94
CA PRO A 362 14.29 0.56 -11.65
C PRO A 362 14.52 0.38 -13.16
N THR A 363 13.53 -0.18 -13.86
CA THR A 363 13.57 -0.34 -15.32
C THR A 363 12.23 0.08 -15.91
N PRO A 364 12.22 1.00 -16.88
CA PRO A 364 10.98 1.54 -17.43
C PRO A 364 10.08 0.42 -17.95
N HIS A 365 8.78 0.52 -17.65
CA HIS A 365 7.74 -0.32 -18.24
C HIS A 365 7.88 -1.84 -18.02
N GLU A 366 8.48 -2.28 -16.90
CA GLU A 366 8.36 -3.67 -16.42
C GLU A 366 7.04 -3.91 -15.64
N GLY A 367 6.07 -3.00 -15.79
CA GLY A 367 4.79 -3.00 -15.11
C GLY A 367 4.84 -2.55 -13.65
N SER A 368 3.69 -2.20 -13.10
CA SER A 368 3.53 -1.80 -11.70
C SER A 368 2.23 -2.34 -11.11
N ILE A 369 2.19 -2.43 -9.78
CA ILE A 369 0.96 -2.79 -9.06
C ILE A 369 0.41 -1.54 -8.37
N TYR A 370 -0.85 -1.28 -8.62
CA TYR A 370 -1.59 -0.18 -8.05
C TYR A 370 -2.49 -0.67 -6.91
N ILE A 371 -2.42 -0.01 -5.75
CA ILE A 371 -3.19 -0.39 -4.56
C ILE A 371 -3.90 0.81 -3.97
N VAL A 372 -5.22 0.69 -3.81
CA VAL A 372 -6.04 1.53 -2.96
C VAL A 372 -6.16 0.83 -1.60
N ASN A 373 -5.72 1.47 -0.54
CA ASN A 373 -5.83 1.02 0.85
C ASN A 373 -6.47 2.12 1.71
N GLY A 374 -7.62 2.65 1.27
CA GLY A 374 -8.32 3.73 1.98
C GLY A 374 -9.28 3.24 3.08
N SER A 375 -9.07 2.04 3.60
CA SER A 375 -10.04 1.35 4.46
C SER A 375 -9.59 1.13 5.90
N SER A 376 -8.61 1.91 6.39
CA SER A 376 -8.06 1.70 7.73
C SER A 376 -8.84 2.36 8.87
N GLY A 377 -9.82 3.22 8.59
CA GLY A 377 -10.76 3.77 9.59
C GLY A 377 -12.23 3.64 9.22
N LYS A 378 -12.54 3.52 7.94
CA LYS A 378 -13.92 3.42 7.43
C LYS A 378 -13.96 2.65 6.11
N THR A 379 -15.16 2.21 5.74
CA THR A 379 -15.45 1.64 4.42
C THR A 379 -16.71 2.27 3.85
N SER A 380 -16.73 2.57 2.56
CA SER A 380 -17.92 3.03 1.84
C SER A 380 -18.10 2.26 0.52
N GLY A 381 -19.23 2.51 -0.14
CA GLY A 381 -19.62 1.75 -1.33
C GLY A 381 -19.12 2.39 -2.61
N GLY A 382 -19.14 1.58 -3.67
CA GLY A 382 -18.82 1.86 -5.06
C GLY A 382 -19.30 0.67 -5.88
N SER A 383 -19.06 0.67 -7.18
CA SER A 383 -19.28 -0.55 -7.98
C SER A 383 -18.17 -1.59 -7.73
N LEU A 384 -16.97 -1.14 -7.33
CA LEU A 384 -15.79 -1.96 -7.04
C LEU A 384 -15.42 -2.90 -8.19
N ASP A 385 -15.69 -2.47 -9.42
CA ASP A 385 -15.58 -3.24 -10.66
C ASP A 385 -14.61 -2.59 -11.66
N HIS A 386 -13.65 -1.79 -11.19
CA HIS A 386 -12.63 -1.22 -12.06
C HIS A 386 -11.87 -2.37 -12.77
N PRO A 387 -11.76 -2.38 -14.10
CA PRO A 387 -11.39 -3.59 -14.86
C PRO A 387 -9.93 -4.03 -14.69
N ILE A 388 -9.05 -3.17 -14.16
CA ILE A 388 -7.68 -3.54 -13.81
C ILE A 388 -7.57 -4.22 -12.43
N MET A 389 -8.62 -4.15 -11.60
CA MET A 389 -8.55 -4.62 -10.21
C MET A 389 -8.79 -6.12 -10.15
N ILE A 390 -7.78 -6.85 -9.70
CA ILE A 390 -7.91 -8.29 -9.44
C ILE A 390 -8.59 -8.56 -8.10
N THR A 391 -8.47 -7.64 -7.15
CA THR A 391 -9.11 -7.74 -5.85
C THR A 391 -9.71 -6.40 -5.48
N SER A 392 -11.00 -6.39 -5.13
CA SER A 392 -11.70 -5.22 -4.62
C SER A 392 -12.58 -5.63 -3.44
N LEU A 393 -12.30 -5.07 -2.26
CA LEU A 393 -12.91 -5.45 -1.00
C LEU A 393 -13.47 -4.22 -0.28
N LYS A 394 -14.71 -4.34 0.18
CA LYS A 394 -15.32 -3.41 1.12
C LYS A 394 -15.09 -3.90 2.55
N THR A 395 -13.83 -3.88 2.97
CA THR A 395 -13.39 -4.48 4.23
C THR A 395 -12.46 -3.52 4.96
N LEU A 396 -12.65 -3.34 6.26
CA LEU A 396 -11.73 -2.58 7.10
C LEU A 396 -10.42 -3.34 7.22
N GLY A 397 -9.29 -2.67 7.05
CA GLY A 397 -7.99 -3.33 7.18
C GLY A 397 -6.80 -2.42 6.96
N SER A 398 -5.63 -3.02 6.99
CA SER A 398 -4.37 -2.35 6.69
C SER A 398 -3.45 -3.28 5.89
N LEU A 399 -2.48 -2.68 5.21
CA LEU A 399 -1.56 -3.37 4.34
C LEU A 399 -0.18 -3.48 5.01
N VAL A 400 0.47 -4.63 4.83
CA VAL A 400 1.82 -4.88 5.32
C VAL A 400 2.69 -5.31 4.16
N PHE A 401 3.85 -4.68 4.01
CA PHE A 401 4.90 -5.16 3.12
C PHE A 401 6.07 -5.72 3.93
N ASP A 402 6.54 -6.89 3.52
CA ASP A 402 7.82 -7.46 3.95
C ASP A 402 8.73 -7.56 2.73
N ILE A 403 9.77 -6.73 2.69
CA ILE A 403 10.74 -6.69 1.60
C ILE A 403 12.03 -7.34 2.08
N ASN A 404 12.56 -8.28 1.30
CA ASN A 404 13.83 -8.93 1.58
C ASN A 404 14.60 -9.18 0.28
N ASP A 405 15.72 -8.48 0.12
CA ASP A 405 16.54 -8.52 -1.09
C ASP A 405 15.71 -8.18 -2.34
N ASN A 406 15.45 -9.17 -3.20
CA ASN A 406 14.74 -9.04 -4.46
C ASN A 406 13.29 -9.55 -4.39
N GLN A 407 12.77 -9.86 -3.19
CA GLN A 407 11.39 -10.28 -2.98
C GLN A 407 10.63 -9.27 -2.12
N LEU A 408 9.40 -8.95 -2.53
CA LEU A 408 8.42 -8.22 -1.74
C LEU A 408 7.20 -9.10 -1.53
N ASP A 409 6.82 -9.32 -0.27
CA ASP A 409 5.58 -9.97 0.11
C ASP A 409 4.61 -8.92 0.66
N ALA A 410 3.41 -8.88 0.10
CA ALA A 410 2.34 -7.97 0.53
C ALA A 410 1.20 -8.76 1.17
N THR A 411 0.64 -8.24 2.26
CA THR A 411 -0.49 -8.86 2.97
C THR A 411 -1.48 -7.79 3.40
N PHE A 412 -2.72 -7.88 2.94
CA PHE A 412 -3.84 -7.09 3.46
C PHE A 412 -4.55 -7.88 4.56
N ILE A 413 -4.58 -7.29 5.76
CA ILE A 413 -5.12 -7.89 6.97
C ILE A 413 -6.34 -7.07 7.38
N ASP A 414 -7.47 -7.74 7.60
CA ASP A 414 -8.66 -7.05 8.04
C ASP A 414 -8.65 -6.70 9.54
N SER A 415 -9.66 -5.94 9.97
CA SER A 415 -9.82 -5.53 11.37
C SER A 415 -10.05 -6.68 12.37
N ASN A 416 -10.24 -7.92 11.91
CA ASN A 416 -10.33 -9.11 12.76
C ASN A 416 -9.00 -9.89 12.81
N GLY A 417 -7.97 -9.44 12.09
CA GLY A 417 -6.69 -10.13 11.98
C GLY A 417 -6.67 -11.23 10.91
N GLU A 418 -7.68 -11.32 10.05
CA GLU A 418 -7.70 -12.29 8.95
C GLU A 418 -6.99 -11.73 7.71
N THR A 419 -6.10 -12.51 7.11
CA THR A 419 -5.54 -12.20 5.78
C THR A 419 -6.65 -12.31 4.74
N ARG A 420 -6.94 -11.21 4.06
CA ARG A 420 -7.97 -11.15 3.00
C ARG A 420 -7.38 -11.14 1.61
N ASP A 421 -6.16 -10.63 1.47
CA ASP A 421 -5.41 -10.70 0.24
C ASP A 421 -3.91 -10.71 0.52
N TYR A 422 -3.15 -11.29 -0.40
CA TYR A 422 -1.70 -11.29 -0.38
C TYR A 422 -1.18 -11.57 -1.78
N PHE A 423 0.04 -11.12 -2.06
CA PHE A 423 0.78 -11.40 -3.29
C PHE A 423 2.28 -11.21 -3.05
N THR A 424 3.08 -11.69 -3.98
CA THR A 424 4.54 -11.56 -3.97
C THR A 424 5.02 -10.98 -5.29
N ILE A 425 6.04 -10.12 -5.24
CA ILE A 425 6.83 -9.70 -6.40
C ILE A 425 8.27 -10.21 -6.23
N ILE A 426 8.82 -10.80 -7.28
CA ILE A 426 10.24 -11.20 -7.37
C ILE A 426 10.91 -10.42 -8.50
N LYS A 427 12.00 -9.71 -8.18
CA LYS A 427 12.78 -8.92 -9.12
C LYS A 427 14.10 -9.60 -9.49
N GLY A 428 14.65 -9.28 -10.66
CA GLY A 428 16.04 -9.61 -11.00
C GLY A 428 16.34 -11.10 -11.14
N ASP A 429 15.34 -11.96 -11.34
CA ASP A 429 15.56 -13.40 -11.52
C ASP A 429 16.07 -13.70 -12.95
N LEU A 430 17.32 -13.28 -13.21
CA LEU A 430 18.10 -13.47 -14.45
C LEU A 430 18.42 -14.96 -14.75
N ASN A 431 17.99 -15.86 -13.88
CA ASN A 431 18.22 -17.29 -14.03
C ASN A 431 17.24 -17.95 -15.00
N VAL A 432 16.27 -17.21 -15.53
CA VAL A 432 15.36 -17.67 -16.58
C VAL A 432 16.02 -17.40 -17.94
N GLY A 433 16.41 -18.47 -18.62
CA GLY A 433 16.95 -18.41 -19.98
C GLY A 433 15.88 -18.03 -21.02
N PRO A 434 16.24 -17.90 -22.31
CA PRO A 434 15.26 -17.68 -23.37
C PRO A 434 14.23 -18.82 -23.39
N SER A 435 12.99 -18.52 -23.78
CA SER A 435 11.96 -19.55 -23.95
C SER A 435 12.38 -20.58 -25.00
N THR A 436 12.34 -21.86 -24.62
CA THR A 436 12.79 -22.97 -25.48
C THR A 436 11.73 -24.04 -25.69
N GLN A 437 10.77 -24.15 -24.77
CA GLN A 437 9.75 -25.20 -24.82
C GLN A 437 8.41 -24.72 -24.29
N MET A 438 7.34 -25.36 -24.75
CA MET A 438 5.99 -25.20 -24.26
C MET A 438 5.41 -26.56 -23.92
N ILE A 439 4.90 -26.71 -22.71
CA ILE A 439 4.27 -27.92 -22.20
C ILE A 439 2.79 -27.68 -21.89
N LYS A 440 2.00 -28.74 -21.95
CA LYS A 440 0.61 -28.74 -21.50
C LYS A 440 0.56 -28.94 -19.98
N VAL A 441 -0.23 -28.13 -19.28
CA VAL A 441 -0.36 -28.17 -17.81
C VAL A 441 -1.68 -28.81 -17.38
N SER A 442 -2.83 -28.30 -17.86
CA SER A 442 -4.16 -28.76 -17.42
C SER A 442 -5.25 -28.47 -18.46
N GLY A 443 -6.45 -29.02 -18.25
CA GLY A 443 -7.65 -28.71 -19.06
C GLY A 443 -7.88 -29.60 -20.30
N ASP A 444 -7.08 -30.64 -20.52
CA ASP A 444 -7.27 -31.55 -21.66
C ASP A 444 -8.24 -32.70 -21.34
N GLY A 445 -8.96 -33.18 -22.36
CA GLY A 445 -9.83 -34.34 -22.29
C GLY A 445 -11.14 -34.11 -21.54
N GLN A 446 -11.66 -32.88 -21.53
CA GLN A 446 -12.86 -32.52 -20.77
C GLN A 446 -14.15 -32.86 -21.51
N THR A 447 -15.25 -33.06 -20.76
CA THR A 447 -16.58 -33.30 -21.32
C THR A 447 -17.60 -32.41 -20.64
N ALA A 448 -18.46 -31.74 -21.41
CA ALA A 448 -19.58 -30.97 -20.88
C ALA A 448 -20.77 -30.95 -21.88
N PRO A 449 -21.99 -30.60 -21.44
CA PRO A 449 -23.12 -30.44 -22.34
C PRO A 449 -22.87 -29.38 -23.43
N VAL A 450 -23.54 -29.53 -24.57
CA VAL A 450 -23.57 -28.48 -25.61
C VAL A 450 -23.93 -27.10 -25.02
N GLY A 451 -23.23 -26.05 -25.42
CA GLY A 451 -23.42 -24.68 -24.92
C GLY A 451 -22.78 -24.38 -23.56
N ALA A 452 -22.21 -25.37 -22.87
CA ALA A 452 -21.59 -25.16 -21.56
C ALA A 452 -20.14 -24.66 -21.67
N THR A 453 -19.73 -23.82 -20.72
CA THR A 453 -18.32 -23.52 -20.44
C THR A 453 -17.65 -24.75 -19.81
N LEU A 454 -16.43 -25.07 -20.26
CA LEU A 454 -15.66 -26.14 -19.64
C LEU A 454 -15.33 -25.81 -18.17
N PRO A 455 -15.37 -26.80 -17.25
CA PRO A 455 -15.08 -26.57 -15.84
C PRO A 455 -13.64 -26.12 -15.55
N GLU A 456 -12.67 -26.63 -16.30
CA GLU A 456 -11.26 -26.27 -16.14
C GLU A 456 -10.75 -25.50 -17.38
N PRO A 457 -9.92 -24.47 -17.20
CA PRO A 457 -9.30 -23.79 -18.33
C PRO A 457 -8.25 -24.67 -19.01
N LEU A 458 -8.03 -24.45 -20.30
CA LEU A 458 -6.94 -25.04 -21.08
C LEU A 458 -5.64 -24.30 -20.72
N VAL A 459 -4.64 -24.96 -20.16
CA VAL A 459 -3.41 -24.28 -19.67
C VAL A 459 -2.15 -24.88 -20.29
N VAL A 460 -1.28 -24.02 -20.79
CA VAL A 460 0.10 -24.35 -21.17
C VAL A 460 1.09 -23.58 -20.29
N GLU A 461 2.32 -24.07 -20.20
CA GLU A 461 3.45 -23.37 -19.58
C GLU A 461 4.62 -23.29 -20.56
N VAL A 462 5.19 -22.10 -20.72
CA VAL A 462 6.41 -21.84 -21.47
C VAL A 462 7.58 -21.84 -20.51
N GLN A 463 8.65 -22.53 -20.90
CA GLN A 463 9.83 -22.74 -20.07
C GLN A 463 11.12 -22.49 -20.85
N ASP A 464 12.19 -22.19 -20.11
CA ASP A 464 13.55 -22.13 -20.61
C ASP A 464 14.18 -23.53 -20.73
N ALA A 465 15.46 -23.60 -21.09
CA ALA A 465 16.18 -24.87 -21.26
C ALA A 465 16.39 -25.65 -19.95
N ASP A 466 16.27 -24.97 -18.79
CA ASP A 466 16.40 -25.56 -17.46
C ASP A 466 15.02 -25.92 -16.85
N ASN A 467 13.94 -25.83 -17.64
CA ASN A 467 12.54 -26.01 -17.23
C ASN A 467 12.04 -24.94 -16.26
N LYS A 468 12.65 -23.76 -16.22
CA LYS A 468 12.13 -22.63 -15.44
C LYS A 468 11.06 -21.90 -16.24
N PRO A 469 9.97 -21.46 -15.58
CA PRO A 469 8.89 -20.76 -16.25
C PRO A 469 9.35 -19.42 -16.86
N VAL A 470 8.85 -19.11 -18.05
CA VAL A 470 9.18 -17.88 -18.80
C VAL A 470 7.91 -17.09 -19.07
N GLY A 471 7.74 -15.95 -18.39
CA GLY A 471 6.65 -15.01 -18.64
C GLY A 471 6.87 -14.13 -19.88
N GLY A 472 5.81 -13.44 -20.31
CA GLY A 472 5.85 -12.50 -21.45
C GLY A 472 5.80 -13.14 -22.84
N VAL A 473 5.55 -14.44 -22.96
CA VAL A 473 5.50 -15.16 -24.25
C VAL A 473 4.06 -15.23 -24.77
N ALA A 474 3.83 -14.81 -26.00
CA ALA A 474 2.52 -14.90 -26.64
C ALA A 474 2.17 -16.34 -27.08
N VAL A 475 1.03 -16.84 -26.60
CA VAL A 475 0.44 -18.15 -26.92
C VAL A 475 -0.94 -17.94 -27.54
N THR A 476 -1.15 -18.43 -28.76
CA THR A 476 -2.45 -18.41 -29.45
C THR A 476 -3.16 -19.73 -29.26
N PHE A 477 -4.32 -19.71 -28.60
CA PHE A 477 -5.29 -20.81 -28.59
C PHE A 477 -6.25 -20.66 -29.77
N GLU A 478 -6.42 -21.72 -30.57
CA GLU A 478 -7.29 -21.73 -31.74
C GLU A 478 -8.13 -23.01 -31.78
N ILE A 479 -9.45 -22.87 -31.97
CA ILE A 479 -10.33 -24.02 -32.22
C ILE A 479 -10.09 -24.49 -33.66
N THR A 480 -9.50 -25.66 -33.82
CA THR A 480 -9.12 -26.23 -35.13
C THR A 480 -10.09 -27.30 -35.62
N SER A 481 -10.92 -27.85 -34.73
CA SER A 481 -11.99 -28.78 -35.07
C SER A 481 -13.13 -28.69 -34.05
N GLY A 482 -14.34 -29.02 -34.46
CA GLY A 482 -15.55 -28.92 -33.63
C GLY A 482 -16.18 -27.52 -33.61
N ASN A 483 -17.21 -27.36 -32.77
CA ASN A 483 -17.94 -26.11 -32.60
C ASN A 483 -17.72 -25.58 -31.17
N GLY A 484 -17.48 -24.28 -31.03
CA GLY A 484 -17.30 -23.61 -29.74
C GLY A 484 -16.72 -22.20 -29.92
N SER A 485 -16.43 -21.56 -28.80
CA SER A 485 -15.73 -20.28 -28.74
C SER A 485 -14.76 -20.23 -27.57
N LEU A 486 -13.72 -19.42 -27.69
CA LEU A 486 -12.83 -19.10 -26.57
C LEU A 486 -13.34 -17.81 -25.92
N SER A 487 -13.40 -17.77 -24.59
CA SER A 487 -13.89 -16.59 -23.86
C SER A 487 -12.93 -15.41 -23.98
N GLU A 488 -11.63 -15.68 -24.06
CA GLU A 488 -10.59 -14.67 -23.99
C GLU A 488 -9.99 -14.37 -25.37
N ARG A 489 -9.62 -13.10 -25.57
CA ARG A 489 -8.94 -12.63 -26.77
C ARG A 489 -7.57 -13.29 -26.91
N GLN A 490 -7.20 -13.61 -28.14
CA GLN A 490 -5.94 -14.26 -28.49
C GLN A 490 -4.99 -13.27 -29.17
N PRO A 491 -3.66 -13.42 -29.00
CA PRO A 491 -2.97 -14.39 -28.13
C PRO A 491 -3.09 -14.06 -26.64
N ARG A 492 -2.88 -15.06 -25.78
CA ARG A 492 -2.67 -14.91 -24.34
C ARG A 492 -1.19 -14.76 -24.05
N ILE A 493 -0.83 -13.85 -23.16
CA ILE A 493 0.57 -13.67 -22.73
C ILE A 493 0.79 -14.57 -21.53
N THR A 494 1.87 -15.34 -21.54
CA THR A 494 2.22 -16.15 -20.37
C THR A 494 2.51 -15.24 -19.19
N SER A 495 1.88 -15.49 -18.04
CA SER A 495 2.19 -14.79 -16.80
C SER A 495 3.61 -15.12 -16.33
N SER A 496 4.05 -14.49 -15.26
CA SER A 496 5.36 -14.70 -14.64
C SER A 496 5.68 -16.16 -14.26
N ASN A 497 4.68 -17.01 -14.02
CA ASN A 497 4.85 -18.46 -13.84
C ASN A 497 4.96 -19.23 -15.17
N GLY A 498 5.10 -18.53 -16.29
CA GLY A 498 5.19 -19.10 -17.62
C GLY A 498 3.87 -19.60 -18.20
N ARG A 499 2.72 -19.40 -17.54
CA ARG A 499 1.46 -20.01 -17.98
C ARG A 499 0.58 -19.07 -18.78
N ALA A 500 -0.02 -19.61 -19.82
CA ALA A 500 -1.12 -18.99 -20.55
C ALA A 500 -2.32 -19.93 -20.50
N SER A 501 -3.52 -19.38 -20.27
CA SER A 501 -4.76 -20.17 -20.20
C SER A 501 -5.79 -19.73 -21.24
N ALA A 502 -6.77 -20.57 -21.58
CA ALA A 502 -7.97 -20.17 -22.30
C ALA A 502 -9.18 -20.98 -21.85
N THR A 503 -10.34 -20.33 -21.79
CA THR A 503 -11.61 -20.93 -21.40
C THR A 503 -12.41 -21.27 -22.65
N LEU A 504 -12.76 -22.55 -22.81
CA LEU A 504 -13.56 -23.04 -23.94
C LEU A 504 -15.05 -23.10 -23.57
N ILE A 505 -15.88 -22.50 -24.41
CA ILE A 505 -17.34 -22.67 -24.41
C ILE A 505 -17.69 -23.61 -25.54
N LEU A 506 -18.34 -24.73 -25.22
CA LEU A 506 -18.72 -25.74 -26.20
C LEU A 506 -19.88 -25.24 -27.08
N GLY A 507 -19.85 -25.65 -28.34
CA GLY A 507 -20.88 -25.33 -29.33
C GLY A 507 -22.23 -25.96 -29.06
N ASP A 508 -23.18 -25.70 -29.96
CA ASP A 508 -24.56 -26.21 -29.93
C ASP A 508 -24.71 -27.64 -30.51
N THR A 509 -23.61 -28.22 -31.00
CA THR A 509 -23.57 -29.52 -31.66
C THR A 509 -22.70 -30.49 -30.87
N GLY A 510 -23.20 -31.71 -30.65
CA GLY A 510 -22.43 -32.75 -29.96
C GLY A 510 -21.28 -33.27 -30.82
N GLY A 511 -20.18 -33.63 -30.17
CA GLY A 511 -18.96 -34.12 -30.82
C GLY A 511 -17.69 -33.59 -30.19
N ASP A 512 -16.55 -33.97 -30.77
CA ASP A 512 -15.24 -33.56 -30.27
C ASP A 512 -14.88 -32.15 -30.76
N VAL A 513 -14.30 -31.37 -29.86
CA VAL A 513 -13.73 -30.04 -30.09
C VAL A 513 -12.23 -30.14 -29.84
N ILE A 514 -11.44 -29.64 -30.78
CA ILE A 514 -9.97 -29.65 -30.71
C ILE A 514 -9.48 -28.20 -30.70
N VAL A 515 -8.72 -27.85 -29.66
CA VAL A 515 -8.08 -26.55 -29.52
C VAL A 515 -6.57 -26.73 -29.58
N MET A 516 -5.88 -25.92 -30.38
CA MET A 516 -4.42 -25.92 -30.46
C MET A 516 -3.88 -24.65 -29.82
N ALA A 517 -3.01 -24.80 -28.82
CA ALA A 517 -2.21 -23.72 -28.27
C ALA A 517 -0.88 -23.67 -29.02
N SER A 518 -0.49 -22.50 -29.52
CA SER A 518 0.70 -22.33 -30.36
C SER A 518 1.51 -21.09 -29.99
N ALA A 519 2.82 -21.24 -30.00
CA ALA A 519 3.80 -20.17 -29.83
C ALA A 519 5.00 -20.42 -30.77
N SER A 520 5.54 -19.35 -31.36
CA SER A 520 6.61 -19.45 -32.36
C SER A 520 7.96 -19.82 -31.72
N GLY A 521 8.72 -20.71 -32.37
CA GLY A 521 10.10 -21.02 -31.98
C GLY A 521 10.26 -21.95 -30.77
N LEU A 522 9.17 -22.41 -30.14
CA LEU A 522 9.21 -23.29 -28.98
C LEU A 522 9.08 -24.76 -29.37
N SER A 523 9.92 -25.61 -28.77
CA SER A 523 9.72 -27.06 -28.82
C SER A 523 8.43 -27.46 -28.08
N GLY A 524 7.72 -28.47 -28.57
CA GLY A 524 6.40 -28.85 -28.02
C GLY A 524 5.23 -27.96 -28.46
N SER A 525 5.49 -26.85 -29.18
CA SER A 525 4.45 -26.07 -29.85
C SER A 525 4.11 -26.68 -31.23
N PRO A 526 2.84 -26.87 -31.58
CA PRO A 526 1.63 -26.60 -30.79
C PRO A 526 1.26 -27.73 -29.81
N GLN A 527 0.61 -27.36 -28.69
CA GLN A 527 -0.03 -28.29 -27.76
C GLN A 527 -1.52 -28.47 -28.13
N THR A 528 -2.00 -29.72 -28.18
CA THR A 528 -3.39 -30.02 -28.58
C THR A 528 -4.25 -30.34 -27.37
N PHE A 529 -5.36 -29.62 -27.17
CA PHE A 529 -6.40 -29.93 -26.21
C PHE A 529 -7.61 -30.54 -26.91
N THR A 530 -8.26 -31.48 -26.23
CA THR A 530 -9.46 -32.17 -26.65
C THR A 530 -10.58 -31.92 -25.65
N ALA A 531 -11.80 -31.75 -26.15
CA ALA A 531 -13.00 -31.73 -25.34
C ALA A 531 -14.16 -32.40 -26.09
N THR A 532 -15.15 -32.92 -25.39
CA THR A 532 -16.33 -33.55 -25.99
C THR A 532 -17.60 -32.83 -25.53
N ALA A 533 -18.39 -32.35 -26.49
CA ALA A 533 -19.73 -31.82 -26.26
C ALA A 533 -20.76 -32.94 -26.27
N THR A 534 -21.48 -33.12 -25.18
CA THR A 534 -22.54 -34.13 -25.06
C THR A 534 -23.91 -33.49 -25.29
N VAL A 535 -24.74 -34.13 -26.12
CA VAL A 535 -26.15 -33.78 -26.22
C VAL A 535 -26.88 -34.57 -25.15
N ASP A 536 -27.49 -33.89 -24.17
CA ASP A 536 -28.36 -34.56 -23.21
C ASP A 536 -29.54 -35.19 -23.96
N ASN A 537 -29.54 -36.51 -24.07
CA ASN A 537 -30.70 -37.28 -24.49
C ASN A 537 -31.61 -37.50 -23.27
N GLU A 538 -32.18 -36.45 -22.67
CA GLU A 538 -33.35 -36.67 -21.81
C GLU A 538 -34.56 -36.95 -22.72
N PRO A 539 -35.27 -38.08 -22.54
CA PRO A 539 -36.54 -38.28 -23.24
C PRO A 539 -37.55 -37.25 -22.75
N PRO A 540 -38.43 -36.72 -23.62
CA PRO A 540 -39.38 -35.70 -23.23
C PRO A 540 -40.24 -36.21 -22.06
N ALA A 541 -40.33 -35.40 -21.00
CA ALA A 541 -41.19 -35.67 -19.87
C ALA A 541 -42.61 -36.06 -20.37
N PRO A 542 -43.22 -37.14 -19.85
CA PRO A 542 -44.57 -37.52 -20.25
C PRO A 542 -45.53 -36.35 -19.93
N PRO A 543 -46.55 -36.12 -20.76
CA PRO A 543 -47.44 -34.99 -20.60
C PRO A 543 -48.07 -35.01 -19.20
N MET A 544 -47.93 -33.89 -18.49
CA MET A 544 -48.60 -33.63 -17.21
C MET A 544 -50.12 -33.81 -17.41
N ASN A 545 -50.68 -34.88 -16.83
CA ASN A 545 -52.11 -35.00 -16.66
C ASN A 545 -52.57 -33.90 -15.69
N VAL A 546 -53.22 -32.87 -16.23
CA VAL A 546 -53.96 -31.89 -15.44
C VAL A 546 -55.11 -32.63 -14.77
N ARG A 547 -54.94 -32.94 -13.48
CA ARG A 547 -56.05 -33.36 -12.62
C ARG A 547 -56.73 -32.09 -12.13
N ILE A 548 -57.90 -31.80 -12.70
CA ILE A 548 -58.84 -30.83 -12.13
C ILE A 548 -59.39 -31.47 -10.86
N GLU A 549 -58.95 -30.99 -9.70
CA GLU A 549 -59.68 -31.22 -8.44
C GLU A 549 -60.55 -30.00 -8.17
N THR A 550 -61.85 -30.25 -8.31
CA THR A 550 -62.95 -29.35 -7.95
C THR A 550 -62.97 -29.13 -6.45
N SER A 551 -63.11 -27.87 -6.04
CA SER A 551 -63.42 -27.46 -4.68
C SER A 551 -64.75 -28.04 -4.20
N GLU A 552 -64.78 -28.68 -3.03
CA GLU A 552 -65.95 -28.75 -2.16
C GLU A 552 -65.50 -28.91 -0.69
N GLU A 553 -66.03 -27.98 0.13
CA GLU A 553 -66.03 -27.81 1.61
C GLU A 553 -64.72 -27.58 2.39
#